data_AF-A0A5C7W6G8-F1
#
_entry.id   AF-A0A5C7W6G8-F1
#
_cell.length_a   1.000
_cell.length_b   1.000
_cell.length_c   1.000
_cell.angle_alpha   90.00
_cell.angle_beta   90.00
_cell.angle_gamma   90.00
#
_symmetry.space_group_name_H-M   'P 1'
#
loop_
_entity.id
_entity.type
_entity.pdbx_description
1 polymer ?
#
loop_
_entity_poly.entity_id
_entity_poly.type
_entity_poly.pdbx_seq_one_letter_code
_entity_poly.pdbx_strand_id
1 'polypeptide(L)' 'MPKMNLSDSLKKVQDIIAWFDNQEEVDVEKGLEKIKEGTVLIKDSRARLKEIENEFEVVKKDLEKE' A
#
# COMPACT_ATOMS: atom_id res chain seq x y z
N MET A 1 11.07 -9.84 10.02
CA MET A 1 11.02 -8.49 9.43
C MET A 1 9.74 -7.82 9.91
N PRO A 2 9.75 -6.56 10.35
CA PRO A 2 8.51 -5.91 10.78
C PRO A 2 7.51 -5.90 9.61
N LYS A 3 6.26 -6.33 9.85
CA LYS A 3 5.18 -6.17 8.87
C LYS A 3 5.11 -4.69 8.52
N MET A 4 5.41 -4.31 7.27
CA MET A 4 5.17 -2.94 6.82
C MET A 4 3.71 -2.62 7.07
N ASN A 5 3.43 -1.59 7.86
CA ASN A 5 2.04 -1.23 8.13
C ASN A 5 1.45 -0.54 6.88
N LEU A 6 0.12 -0.52 6.77
CA LEU A 6 -0.56 0.02 5.60
C LEU A 6 -0.19 1.49 5.34
N SER A 7 -0.02 2.29 6.40
CA SER A 7 0.36 3.69 6.31
C SER A 7 1.74 3.88 5.67
N ASP A 8 2.70 3.02 5.99
CA ASP A 8 4.05 3.07 5.41
C ASP A 8 4.02 2.72 3.92
N SER A 9 3.22 1.72 3.53
CA SER A 9 3.05 1.35 2.12
C SER A 9 2.42 2.49 1.32
N LEU A 10 1.38 3.12 1.86
CA LEU A 10 0.73 4.27 1.22
C LEU A 10 1.68 5.46 1.10
N LYS A 11 2.49 5.72 2.13
CA LYS A 11 3.51 6.78 2.10
C LYS A 11 4.54 6.52 0.99
N LYS A 12 5.05 5.30 0.85
CA LYS A 12 5.97 4.97 -0.26
C LYS A 12 5.32 5.13 -1.64
N VAL A 13 4.04 4.81 -1.79
CA VAL A 13 3.31 5.06 -3.04
C VAL A 13 3.22 6.57 -3.32
N GLN A 14 2.97 7.39 -2.30
CA GLN A 14 2.99 8.85 -2.44
C GLN A 14 4.38 9.37 -2.83
N ASP A 15 5.45 8.82 -2.24
CA ASP A 15 6.83 9.19 -2.59
C ASP A 15 7.15 8.84 -4.05
N ILE A 16 6.62 7.72 -4.57
CA ILE A 16 6.76 7.35 -5.99
C ILE A 16 6.03 8.35 -6.89
N ILE A 17 4.82 8.77 -6.54
CA ILE A 17 4.06 9.78 -7.31
C ILE A 17 4.83 11.10 -7.29
N ALA A 18 5.27 11.55 -6.12
CA ALA A 18 6.04 12.78 -5.97
C ALA A 18 7.36 12.71 -6.76
N TRP A 19 7.99 11.54 -6.86
CA TRP A 19 9.18 11.38 -7.70
C TRP A 19 8.88 11.68 -9.17
N PHE A 20 7.77 11.15 -9.71
CA PHE A 20 7.34 11.41 -11.09
C PHE A 20 7.00 12.89 -11.32
N ASP A 21 6.28 13.52 -10.39
CA ASP A 21 5.85 14.91 -10.50
C ASP A 21 7.02 15.91 -10.48
N ASN A 22 8.14 15.52 -9.87
CA ASN A 22 9.34 16.36 -9.77
C ASN A 22 10.37 16.13 -10.90
N GLN A 23 10.04 15.35 -11.94
CA GLN A 23 10.93 15.18 -13.09
C GLN A 23 10.69 16.25 -14.17
N GLU A 24 11.74 16.95 -14.59
CA GLU A 24 11.71 17.87 -15.74
C GLU A 24 11.79 17.09 -17.08
N GLU A 25 12.60 16.02 -17.11
CA GLU A 25 12.61 14.99 -18.16
C GLU A 25 12.48 13.61 -17.53
N VAL A 26 11.59 12.78 -18.09
CA VAL A 26 11.31 11.45 -17.53
C VAL A 26 12.37 10.44 -17.98
N ASP A 27 13.16 9.95 -17.03
CA ASP A 27 13.96 8.72 -17.19
C ASP A 27 13.01 7.51 -17.21
N VAL A 28 12.80 6.96 -18.41
CA VAL A 28 11.83 5.89 -18.66
C VAL A 28 12.23 4.58 -17.98
N GLU A 29 13.53 4.28 -17.86
CA GLU A 29 14.01 3.06 -17.20
C GLU A 29 13.76 3.12 -15.70
N LYS A 30 14.14 4.24 -15.05
CA LYS A 30 13.81 4.47 -13.64
C LYS A 30 12.31 4.55 -13.40
N GLY A 31 11.56 5.14 -14.34
CA GLY A 31 10.10 5.17 -14.29
C GLY A 31 9.51 3.76 -14.25
N LEU A 32 9.99 2.85 -15.08
CA LEU A 32 9.54 1.46 -15.08
C LEU A 32 9.85 0.74 -13.75
N GLU A 33 11.01 0.99 -13.15
CA GLU A 33 11.34 0.46 -11.82
C GLU A 33 10.38 0.97 -10.75
N LYS A 34 10.09 2.27 -10.74
CA LYS A 34 9.16 2.90 -9.79
C LYS A 34 7.73 2.38 -9.92
N ILE A 35 7.25 2.15 -11.14
CA ILE A 35 5.94 1.54 -11.40
C ILE A 35 5.89 0.09 -10.86
N LYS A 36 6.95 -0.70 -11.06
CA LYS A 36 7.03 -2.06 -10.52
C LYS A 36 7.01 -2.04 -8.99
N GLU A 37 7.78 -1.14 -8.37
CA GLU A 37 7.78 -0.93 -6.92
C GLU A 37 6.37 -0.57 -6.40
N GLY A 38 5.72 0.41 -7.02
CA GLY A 38 4.36 0.84 -6.68
C GLY A 38 3.33 -0.29 -6.83
N THR A 39 3.47 -1.13 -7.85
CA THR A 39 2.58 -2.28 -8.08
C THR A 39 2.65 -3.28 -6.93
N VAL A 40 3.86 -3.59 -6.45
CA VAL A 40 4.06 -4.49 -5.30
C VAL A 40 3.47 -3.87 -4.04
N LEU A 41 3.76 -2.58 -3.78
CA LEU A 41 3.23 -1.85 -2.62
C LEU A 41 1.69 -1.84 -2.59
N ILE A 42 1.04 -1.60 -3.73
CA ILE A 42 -0.43 -1.61 -3.82
C ILE A 42 -0.98 -3.01 -3.58
N LYS A 43 -0.36 -4.04 -4.15
CA LYS A 43 -0.79 -5.43 -3.95
C LYS A 43 -0.75 -5.82 -2.48
N ASP A 44 0.35 -5.51 -1.81
CA ASP A 44 0.52 -5.82 -0.39
C ASP A 44 -0.43 -4.99 0.49
N SER A 45 -0.66 -3.73 0.13
CA SER A 45 -1.62 -2.85 0.80
C SER A 45 -3.05 -3.40 0.73
N ARG A 46 -3.47 -3.91 -0.44
CA ARG A 46 -4.79 -4.55 -0.62
C ARG A 46 -4.92 -5.81 0.21
N ALA A 47 -3.86 -6.63 0.28
CA ALA A 47 -3.86 -7.82 1.13
C ALA A 47 -4.03 -7.44 2.61
N ARG A 48 -3.28 -6.42 3.09
CA ARG A 48 -3.39 -5.98 4.48
C ARG A 48 -4.76 -5.36 4.80
N LEU A 49 -5.35 -4.61 3.87
CA LEU A 49 -6.72 -4.09 4.03
C LEU A 49 -7.74 -5.21 4.24
N LYS A 50 -7.63 -6.28 3.44
CA LYS A 50 -8.50 -7.45 3.59
C LYS A 50 -8.32 -8.17 4.93
N GLU A 51 -7.08 -8.28 5.42
CA GLU A 51 -6.84 -8.81 6.77
C GLU A 51 -7.54 -7.96 7.83
N ILE A 52 -7.41 -6.63 7.75
CA ILE A 52 -8.04 -5.70 8.68
C ILE A 52 -9.58 -5.81 8.62
N GLU A 53 -10.17 -5.87 7.42
CA GLU A 53 -11.61 -6.06 7.24
C GLU A 53 -12.11 -7.34 7.92
N ASN A 54 -11.37 -8.45 7.77
CA ASN A 54 -11.72 -9.71 8.45
C ASN A 54 -11.63 -9.57 9.98
N GLU A 55 -10.63 -8.86 10.51
CA GLU A 55 -10.51 -8.58 11.94
C GLU A 55 -11.74 -7.80 12.45
N PHE A 56 -12.21 -6.80 11.70
CA PHE A 56 -13.44 -6.06 12.04
C PHE A 56 -14.69 -6.95 12.05
N GLU A 57 -14.84 -7.83 11.06
CA GLU A 57 -15.99 -8.75 10.99
C GLU A 57 -16.03 -9.74 12.17
N VAL A 58 -14.88 -10.18 12.66
CA VAL A 58 -14.81 -11.02 13.88
C VAL A 58 -15.31 -10.23 15.09
N VAL A 59 -14.79 -9.02 15.29
CA VAL A 59 -15.21 -8.14 16.40
C VAL A 59 -16.71 -7.87 16.37
N LYS A 60 -17.27 -7.60 15.18
CA LYS A 60 -18.71 -7.40 15.01
C LYS A 60 -19.53 -8.62 15.43
N LYS A 61 -19.12 -9.82 15.00
CA LYS A 61 -19.81 -11.07 15.38
C LYS A 61 -19.74 -11.36 16.86
N ASP A 62 -18.67 -10.97 17.52
CA ASP A 62 -18.54 -11.16 18.97
C ASP A 62 -19.43 -10.17 19.74
N LEU A 63 -19.57 -8.94 19.26
CA LEU A 63 -20.54 -7.97 19.81
C LEU A 63 -22.01 -8.41 19.63
N GLU A 64 -22.34 -9.10 18.54
CA GLU A 64 -23.71 -9.60 18.29
C GLU A 64 -24.09 -10.84 19.12
N LYS A 65 -23.12 -11.50 19.78
CA LYS A 65 -23.35 -12.68 20.63
C LYS A 65 -23.53 -12.35 22.11
N GLU A 66 -23.27 -11.10 22.52
CA GLU A 66 -23.65 -10.56 23.84
C GLU A 66 -25.10 -10.04 23.82
#